data_AF-A0A920VJ87-F1
#
_entry.id   AF-A0A920VJ87-F1
#
_cell.length_a   1.000
_cell.length_b   1.000
_cell.length_c   1.000
_cell.angle_alpha   90.00
_cell.angle_beta   90.00
_cell.angle_gamma   90.00
#
_symmetry.space_group_name_H-M   'P 1'
#
loop_
_entity.id
_entity.type
_entity.pdbx_description
1 polymer ?
#
loop_
_entity_poly.entity_id
_entity_poly.type
_entity_poly.pdbx_seq_one_letter_code
_entity_poly.pdbx_strand_id
1 'polypeptide(L)' 'MFNGAFGVDVRNEDGLILISDMSTGFWTFSMDGFQGWNGEQWGYPNISSAQDWDRPVVTRPISDY' A
#
# COMPACT_ATOMS: atom_id res chain seq x y z
N MET A 1 4.18 -8.21 -23.78
CA MET A 1 4.90 -8.09 -22.50
C MET A 1 4.51 -6.78 -21.87
N PHE A 2 4.09 -6.78 -20.60
CA PHE A 2 3.88 -5.55 -19.85
C PHE A 2 5.26 -5.05 -19.39
N ASN A 3 5.62 -3.83 -19.77
CA ASN A 3 6.80 -3.14 -19.26
C ASN A 3 6.30 -2.07 -18.27
N GLY A 4 6.69 -2.19 -17.01
CA GLY A 4 6.27 -1.28 -15.95
C GLY A 4 6.09 -1.98 -14.60
N ALA A 5 5.84 -1.14 -13.58
CA ALA A 5 5.61 -1.60 -12.23
C ALA A 5 4.42 -2.56 -12.18
N PHE A 6 4.61 -3.72 -11.55
CA PHE A 6 3.54 -4.68 -11.27
C PHE A 6 3.09 -4.64 -9.81
N GLY A 7 3.90 -4.06 -8.93
CA GLY A 7 3.55 -3.79 -7.53
C GLY A 7 3.99 -2.39 -7.14
N VAL A 8 3.07 -1.62 -6.54
CA VAL A 8 3.34 -0.31 -5.95
C VAL A 8 2.63 -0.26 -4.60
N ASP A 9 3.35 0.13 -3.56
CA ASP A 9 2.77 0.34 -2.23
C ASP A 9 3.39 1.56 -1.55
N VAL A 10 2.61 2.21 -0.68
CA VAL A 10 3.03 3.41 0.07
C VAL A 10 2.64 3.23 1.53
N ARG A 11 3.65 3.22 2.40
CA ARG A 11 3.48 3.05 3.84
C ARG A 11 3.16 4.37 4.54
N ASN A 12 2.11 4.36 5.34
CA ASN A 12 1.66 5.51 6.12
C ASN A 12 2.59 5.85 7.30
N GLU A 13 3.28 4.87 7.87
CA GLU A 13 4.15 5.06 9.05
C GLU A 13 5.27 6.08 8.78
N ASP A 14 5.88 6.03 7.60
CA ASP A 14 7.10 6.79 7.29
C ASP A 14 7.22 7.25 5.84
N GLY A 15 6.19 7.05 5.01
CA GLY A 15 6.23 7.44 3.60
C GLY A 15 7.17 6.59 2.74
N LEU A 16 7.50 5.37 3.16
CA LEU A 16 8.24 4.42 2.32
C LEU A 16 7.38 3.99 1.12
N ILE A 17 7.92 4.17 -0.09
CA ILE A 17 7.34 3.73 -1.35
C ILE A 17 8.12 2.52 -1.85
N LEU A 18 7.39 1.45 -2.16
CA LEU A 18 7.93 0.21 -2.71
C LEU A 18 7.44 0.05 -4.15
N ILE A 19 8.36 -0.18 -5.08
CA ILE A 19 8.02 -0.46 -6.49
C ILE A 19 8.73 -1.73 -6.94
N SER A 20 7.97 -2.67 -7.49
CA SER A 20 8.49 -3.84 -8.16
C SER A 20 8.17 -3.76 -9.66
N ASP A 21 9.20 -3.82 -10.48
CA ASP A 21 9.14 -3.71 -11.94
C ASP A 21 9.82 -4.90 -12.62
N MET A 22 9.21 -5.39 -13.70
CA MET A 22 9.67 -6.60 -14.41
C MET A 22 11.01 -6.41 -15.14
N SER A 23 11.42 -5.16 -15.39
CA SER A 23 12.57 -4.82 -16.25
C SER A 23 13.76 -4.23 -15.49
N THR A 24 13.49 -3.51 -14.40
CA THR A 24 14.46 -2.74 -13.61
C THR A 24 14.58 -3.24 -12.17
N GLY A 25 13.70 -4.16 -11.75
CA GLY A 25 13.77 -4.81 -10.45
C GLY A 25 13.01 -4.08 -9.34
N PHE A 26 13.61 -4.00 -8.15
CA PHE A 26 12.98 -3.48 -6.94
C PHE A 26 13.55 -2.12 -6.56
N TRP A 27 12.67 -1.16 -6.29
CA TRP A 27 13.01 0.21 -5.94
C TRP A 27 12.33 0.63 -4.64
N THR A 28 13.07 1.39 -3.84
CA THR A 28 12.58 1.97 -2.58
C THR A 28 12.83 3.46 -2.57
N PHE A 29 11.80 4.25 -2.29
CA PHE A 29 11.90 5.70 -2.13
C PHE A 29 11.34 6.11 -0.77
N SER A 30 11.92 7.14 -0.16
CA SER A 30 11.33 7.81 0.99
C SER A 30 10.72 9.13 0.52
N MET A 31 9.49 9.39 0.94
CA MET A 31 8.76 10.60 0.59
C MET A 31 8.63 11.52 1.80
N ASP A 32 9.47 12.55 1.83
CA ASP A 32 9.42 13.56 2.87
C ASP A 32 8.08 14.32 2.87
N GLY A 33 7.51 14.52 4.06
CA GLY A 33 6.27 15.27 4.25
C GLY A 33 5.00 14.49 3.92
N PHE A 34 5.08 13.22 3.54
CA PHE A 34 3.90 12.37 3.36
C PHE A 34 3.11 12.23 4.67
N GLN A 35 1.81 12.51 4.62
CA GLN A 35 0.93 12.52 5.81
C GLN A 35 0.07 11.24 5.92
N GLY A 36 0.30 10.27 5.03
CA GLY A 36 -0.52 9.07 4.92
C GLY A 36 -1.69 9.19 3.94
N TRP A 37 -2.29 8.05 3.63
CA TRP A 37 -3.49 7.93 2.79
C TRP A 37 -4.52 6.99 3.43
N ASN A 38 -5.80 7.25 3.18
CA ASN A 38 -6.91 6.44 3.64
C ASN A 38 -7.81 6.12 2.45
N GLY A 39 -8.06 4.82 2.22
CA GLY A 39 -8.90 4.38 1.11
C GLY A 39 -10.33 4.90 1.21
N GLU A 40 -10.85 5.06 2.44
CA GLU A 40 -12.25 5.42 2.70
C GLU A 40 -12.56 6.84 2.19
N GLN A 41 -11.54 7.71 2.13
CA GLN A 41 -11.64 9.03 1.51
C GLN A 41 -11.91 8.96 0.00
N TRP A 42 -11.67 7.80 -0.61
CA TRP A 42 -11.85 7.48 -2.02
C TRP A 42 -12.93 6.40 -2.24
N GLY A 43 -13.71 6.05 -1.21
CA GLY A 43 -14.77 5.04 -1.30
C GLY A 43 -14.29 3.59 -1.39
N TYR A 44 -13.02 3.33 -1.02
CA TYR A 44 -12.45 1.99 -0.91
C TYR A 44 -12.05 1.70 0.53
N PRO A 45 -12.09 0.44 1.00
CA PRO A 45 -11.56 0.15 2.33
C PRO A 45 -10.04 0.27 2.36
N ASN A 46 -9.48 0.50 3.55
CA ASN A 46 -8.07 0.20 3.78
C ASN A 46 -7.87 -1.32 3.64
N ILE A 47 -6.90 -1.72 2.82
CA ILE A 47 -6.69 -3.13 2.46
C ILE A 47 -5.27 -3.63 2.71
N SER A 48 -4.35 -2.76 3.12
CA SER A 48 -2.94 -3.15 3.29
C SER A 48 -2.39 -2.82 4.67
N SER A 49 -1.45 -3.64 5.11
CA SER A 49 -0.61 -3.36 6.28
C SER A 49 0.27 -2.13 6.09
N ALA A 50 0.42 -1.61 4.86
CA ALA A 50 1.11 -0.35 4.63
C ALA A 50 0.28 0.84 5.13
N GLN A 51 -1.05 0.76 5.07
CA GLN A 51 -1.95 1.78 5.62
C GLN A 51 -2.08 1.69 7.14
N ASP A 52 -2.18 0.45 7.65
CA ASP A 52 -2.42 0.13 9.06
C ASP A 52 -1.25 -0.68 9.64
N TRP A 53 -0.06 -0.07 9.68
CA TRP A 53 1.19 -0.72 10.05
C TRP A 53 1.16 -1.38 11.43
N ASP A 54 0.67 -0.65 12.44
CA ASP A 54 0.57 -1.15 13.82
C ASP A 54 -0.65 -2.07 14.05
N ARG A 55 -1.51 -2.21 13.03
CA ARG A 55 -2.77 -2.98 13.11
C ARG A 55 -2.89 -3.91 11.91
N PRO A 56 -2.09 -4.99 11.85
CA PRO A 56 -2.14 -5.92 10.74
C PRO A 56 -3.51 -6.61 10.74
N VAL A 57 -4.30 -6.31 9.70
CA VAL A 57 -5.60 -6.90 9.33
C VAL A 57 -6.81 -6.32 10.08
N VAL A 58 -7.54 -5.42 9.39
CA VAL A 58 -9.00 -5.33 9.56
C VAL A 58 -9.56 -6.66 9.08
N THR A 59 -9.86 -7.58 9.99
CA THR A 59 -10.65 -8.76 9.68
C THR A 59 -12.00 -8.26 9.20
N ARG A 60 -12.23 -8.25 7.87
CA ARG A 60 -13.60 -8.14 7.37
C ARG A 60 -14.40 -9.26 8.07
N PRO A 61 -15.58 -8.98 8.64
CA PRO A 61 -16.45 -10.05 9.10
C PRO A 61 -16.61 -11.00 7.91
N ILE A 62 -16.21 -12.26 8.07
CA ILE A 62 -16.65 -13.30 7.16
C ILE A 62 -18.16 -13.29 7.31
N SER A 63 -18.88 -13.00 6.22
CA SER A 63 -20.34 -13.11 6.24
C SER A 63 -20.67 -14.56 6.56
N ASP A 64 -21.19 -14.80 7.77
CA ASP A 64 -21.76 -16.10 8.15
C ASP A 64 -23.02 -16.32 7.29
N TYR A 65 -22.84 -17.00 6.16
CA TYR A 65 -23.92 -17.62 5.40
C TYR A 65 -24.09 -19.07 5.84
#